data_AF-A0A963XZD9-F1
#
_entry.id   AF-A0A963XZD9-F1
#
_cell.length_a   1.000
_cell.length_b   1.000
_cell.length_c   1.000
_cell.angle_alpha   90.00
_cell.angle_beta   90.00
_cell.angle_gamma   90.00
#
_symmetry.space_group_name_H-M   'P 1'
#
loop_
_entity.id
_entity.type
_entity.pdbx_description
1 polymer ?
#
loop_
_entity_poly.entity_id
_entity_poly.type
_entity_poly.pdbx_seq_one_letter_code
_entity_poly.pdbx_strand_id
1 'polypeptide(L)'
;AYVSGLASLVEDEQELGAACIDMGGGATGISIFIKKHMIFAESVRMGGDHVTSDIAKGLQVPFATAERIKTIHGGVHATGMDDREMIEIGGDSGDWEKDRRRVSRTELIGIMRPRVEEILEEVRAILDVAGFDHLPSQQIVLTGGASQIPGLDMLAARILGQNVRLGRPLRVQGLPQAATGPAFSSSVGLCLFAAHPQDEWWDFAIPAERYPARSLRRAVRWFKDNW
;
A
#
# COMPACT_ATOMS: atom_id res chain seq x y z
N ALA A 1 1.85 4.03 -3.61
CA ALA A 1 0.91 5.16 -3.77
C ALA A 1 0.94 5.72 -5.20
N TYR A 2 1.93 6.52 -5.61
CA TYR A 2 1.93 7.12 -6.97
C TYR A 2 1.75 6.11 -8.11
N VAL A 3 2.69 5.16 -8.26
CA VAL A 3 2.61 4.13 -9.31
C VAL A 3 1.39 3.23 -9.15
N SER A 4 0.95 2.99 -7.91
CA SER A 4 -0.28 2.27 -7.61
C SER A 4 -1.49 2.99 -8.21
N GLY A 5 -1.55 4.32 -8.04
CA GLY A 5 -2.58 5.19 -8.61
C GLY A 5 -2.56 5.20 -10.14
N LEU A 6 -1.38 5.24 -10.76
CA LEU A 6 -1.25 5.13 -12.23
C LEU A 6 -1.87 3.83 -12.77
N ALA A 7 -1.71 2.73 -12.03
CA ALA A 7 -2.28 1.44 -12.42
C ALA A 7 -3.77 1.30 -12.11
N SER A 8 -4.28 1.90 -11.03
CA SER A 8 -5.63 1.60 -10.52
C SER A 8 -6.68 2.67 -10.73
N LEU A 9 -6.28 3.91 -11.01
CA LEU A 9 -7.20 5.01 -11.28
C LEU A 9 -7.68 4.97 -12.74
N VAL A 10 -8.98 5.13 -12.95
CA VAL A 10 -9.53 5.34 -14.30
C VAL A 10 -9.24 6.77 -14.77
N GLU A 11 -9.36 7.02 -16.07
CA GLU A 11 -9.03 8.32 -16.67
C GLU A 11 -9.84 9.47 -16.06
N ASP A 12 -11.15 9.28 -15.89
CA ASP A 12 -12.03 10.31 -15.33
C ASP A 12 -11.68 10.67 -13.89
N GLU A 13 -11.26 9.69 -13.08
CA GLU A 13 -10.80 9.90 -11.70
C GLU A 13 -9.54 10.77 -11.66
N GLN A 14 -8.57 10.47 -12.55
CA GLN A 14 -7.33 11.24 -12.64
C GLN A 14 -7.57 12.66 -13.18
N GLU A 15 -8.57 12.85 -14.04
CA GLU A 15 -8.91 14.15 -14.62
C GLU A 15 -9.65 15.04 -13.60
N LEU A 16 -10.68 14.50 -12.96
CA LEU A 16 -11.63 15.24 -12.11
C LEU A 16 -11.23 15.35 -10.64
N GLY A 17 -10.20 14.63 -10.18
CA GLY A 17 -9.72 14.70 -8.80
C GLY A 17 -9.95 13.41 -8.03
N ALA A 18 -8.89 12.65 -7.77
CA ALA A 18 -8.96 11.40 -7.03
C ALA A 18 -7.74 11.17 -6.12
N ALA A 19 -7.96 10.48 -5.01
CA ALA A 19 -6.91 10.03 -4.10
C ALA A 19 -6.70 8.52 -4.24
N CYS A 20 -5.46 8.09 -4.44
CA CYS A 20 -5.07 6.71 -4.27
C CYS A 20 -4.45 6.52 -2.88
N ILE A 21 -5.03 5.63 -2.09
CA ILE A 21 -4.55 5.25 -0.76
C ILE A 21 -4.00 3.82 -0.84
N ASP A 22 -2.68 3.69 -0.78
CA ASP A 22 -1.97 2.42 -0.91
C ASP A 22 -1.59 1.86 0.47
N MET A 23 -2.40 0.92 0.96
CA MET A 23 -2.25 0.29 2.27
C MET A 23 -1.29 -0.90 2.19
N GLY A 24 -0.01 -0.64 2.47
CA GLY A 24 1.06 -1.64 2.55
C GLY A 24 1.16 -2.30 3.93
N GLY A 25 2.25 -3.06 4.15
CA GLY A 25 2.56 -3.65 5.45
C GLY A 25 3.01 -2.62 6.48
N GLY A 26 4.13 -1.94 6.21
CA GLY A 26 4.71 -0.98 7.16
C GLY A 26 4.10 0.43 7.12
N ALA A 27 3.49 0.83 6.01
CA ALA A 27 3.00 2.18 5.80
C ALA A 27 1.80 2.22 4.86
N THR A 28 1.03 3.31 4.96
CA THR A 28 -0.08 3.62 4.07
C THR A 28 0.26 4.91 3.33
N GLY A 29 0.48 4.80 2.02
CA GLY A 29 0.83 5.94 1.18
C GLY A 29 -0.41 6.60 0.58
N ILE A 30 -0.37 7.92 0.43
CA ILE A 30 -1.45 8.73 -0.12
C ILE A 30 -0.89 9.49 -1.33
N SER A 31 -1.65 9.54 -2.41
CA SER A 31 -1.32 10.34 -3.59
C SER A 31 -2.60 10.91 -4.20
N ILE A 32 -2.62 12.20 -4.51
CA ILE A 32 -3.80 12.88 -5.07
C ILE A 32 -3.48 13.33 -6.50
N PHE A 33 -4.42 13.05 -7.41
CA PHE A 33 -4.32 13.34 -8.83
C PHE A 33 -5.42 14.31 -9.27
N ILE A 34 -5.09 15.24 -10.15
CA ILE A 34 -6.04 16.10 -10.88
C ILE A 34 -5.45 16.44 -12.25
N LYS A 35 -6.28 16.55 -13.29
CA LYS A 35 -5.82 16.79 -14.68
C LYS A 35 -4.71 15.83 -15.10
N LYS A 36 -4.78 14.56 -14.67
CA LYS A 36 -3.80 13.50 -14.92
C LYS A 36 -2.41 13.69 -14.30
N HIS A 37 -2.23 14.68 -13.43
CA HIS A 37 -0.97 14.91 -12.72
C HIS A 37 -1.15 14.63 -11.23
N MET A 38 -0.11 14.07 -10.60
CA MET A 38 -0.07 13.98 -9.15
C MET A 38 0.28 15.35 -8.57
N ILE A 39 -0.57 15.87 -7.69
CA ILE A 39 -0.38 17.19 -7.06
C ILE A 39 0.06 17.10 -5.59
N PHE A 40 -0.08 15.92 -4.98
CA PHE A 40 0.19 15.72 -3.57
C PHE A 40 0.61 14.27 -3.31
N ALA A 41 1.55 14.07 -2.41
CA ALA A 41 1.97 12.77 -1.92
C ALA A 41 2.41 12.85 -0.46
N GLU A 42 1.91 11.93 0.36
CA GLU A 42 2.30 11.81 1.77
C GLU A 42 2.11 10.35 2.23
N SER A 43 2.47 10.02 3.48
CA SER A 43 2.30 8.68 4.02
C SER A 43 2.03 8.68 5.52
N VAL A 44 1.13 7.80 5.95
CA VAL A 44 0.98 7.41 7.34
C VAL A 44 1.97 6.27 7.64
N ARG A 45 2.72 6.37 8.73
CA ARG A 45 3.70 5.35 9.17
C ARG A 45 3.02 4.16 9.87
N MET A 46 1.86 3.75 9.37
CA MET A 46 1.08 2.62 9.84
C MET A 46 0.47 1.87 8.65
N GLY A 47 0.35 0.56 8.77
CA GLY A 47 -0.13 -0.33 7.72
C GLY A 47 -0.53 -1.70 8.26
N GLY A 48 -0.66 -2.68 7.38
CA GLY A 48 -1.10 -4.03 7.72
C GLY A 48 -0.25 -4.76 8.78
N ASP A 49 1.05 -4.45 8.89
CA ASP A 49 1.94 -5.06 9.88
C ASP A 49 1.62 -4.59 11.31
N HIS A 50 1.09 -3.38 11.45
CA HIS A 50 0.65 -2.84 12.74
C HIS A 50 -0.60 -3.56 13.22
N VAL A 51 -1.53 -3.86 12.30
CA VAL A 51 -2.70 -4.71 12.58
C VAL A 51 -2.24 -6.10 13.03
N THR A 52 -1.26 -6.69 12.35
CA THR A 52 -0.69 -7.99 12.72
C THR A 52 0.01 -7.99 14.07
N SER A 53 0.76 -6.92 14.38
CA SER A 53 1.38 -6.72 15.68
C SER A 53 0.33 -6.68 16.80
N ASP A 54 -0.79 -5.99 16.58
CA ASP A 54 -1.85 -5.89 17.57
C ASP A 54 -2.56 -7.24 17.79
N ILE A 55 -2.79 -8.01 16.71
CA ILE A 55 -3.28 -9.40 16.82
C ILE A 55 -2.28 -10.27 17.58
N ALA A 56 -1.00 -10.20 17.26
CA ALA A 56 0.05 -10.99 17.90
C ALA A 56 0.10 -10.72 19.41
N LYS A 57 0.01 -9.45 19.81
CA LYS A 57 -0.01 -9.04 21.23
C LYS A 57 -1.33 -9.41 21.91
N GLY A 58 -2.46 -9.13 21.27
CA GLY A 58 -3.79 -9.39 21.82
C GLY A 58 -4.08 -10.88 22.02
N LEU A 59 -3.68 -11.71 21.05
CA LEU A 59 -3.88 -13.16 21.11
C LEU A 59 -2.70 -13.92 21.74
N GLN A 60 -1.58 -13.24 21.97
CA GLN A 60 -0.32 -13.82 22.46
C GLN A 60 0.21 -14.96 21.57
N VAL A 61 0.24 -14.72 20.25
CA VAL A 61 0.73 -15.66 19.25
C VAL A 61 1.91 -15.08 18.47
N PRO A 62 2.77 -15.91 17.85
CA PRO A 62 3.84 -15.42 17.00
C PRO A 62 3.31 -14.56 15.85
N PHE A 63 4.10 -13.57 15.41
CA PHE A 63 3.72 -12.64 14.33
C PHE A 63 3.27 -13.37 13.04
N ALA A 64 3.97 -14.44 12.66
CA ALA A 64 3.59 -15.24 11.49
C ALA A 64 2.21 -15.91 11.64
N THR A 65 1.89 -16.38 12.85
CA THR A 65 0.57 -16.96 13.16
C THR A 65 -0.50 -15.87 13.13
N ALA A 66 -0.22 -14.70 13.68
CA ALA A 66 -1.12 -13.55 13.62
C ALA A 66 -1.41 -13.12 12.18
N GLU A 67 -0.40 -13.07 11.30
CA GLU A 67 -0.58 -12.72 9.88
C GLU A 67 -1.49 -13.73 9.17
N ARG A 68 -1.28 -15.02 9.45
CA ARG A 68 -2.11 -16.11 8.90
C ARG A 68 -3.56 -15.96 9.35
N ILE A 69 -3.78 -15.70 10.64
CA ILE A 69 -5.13 -15.50 11.21
C ILE A 69 -5.80 -14.27 10.59
N LYS A 70 -5.08 -13.15 10.50
CA LYS A 70 -5.54 -11.91 9.87
C LYS A 70 -5.98 -12.15 8.42
N THR A 71 -5.20 -12.90 7.66
CA THR A 71 -5.44 -13.13 6.23
C THR A 71 -6.63 -14.07 5.99
N ILE A 72 -6.79 -15.09 6.82
CA ILE A 72 -7.85 -16.12 6.64
C ILE A 72 -9.18 -15.68 7.27
N HIS A 73 -9.15 -15.12 8.48
CA HIS A 73 -10.34 -14.85 9.27
C HIS A 73 -10.59 -13.36 9.54
N GLY A 74 -9.71 -12.47 9.07
CA GLY A 74 -9.80 -11.04 9.38
C GLY A 74 -11.06 -10.36 8.86
N GLY A 75 -11.33 -9.18 9.40
CA GLY A 75 -12.44 -8.33 9.02
C GLY A 75 -12.52 -7.10 9.92
N VAL A 76 -13.34 -6.12 9.53
CA VAL A 76 -13.58 -4.90 10.32
C VAL A 76 -15.05 -4.70 10.70
N HIS A 77 -15.93 -5.62 10.31
CA HIS A 77 -17.34 -5.61 10.65
C HIS A 77 -17.74 -6.97 11.23
N ALA A 78 -18.22 -6.98 12.48
CA ALA A 78 -18.72 -8.17 13.14
C ALA A 78 -20.23 -8.31 12.92
N THR A 79 -20.65 -9.53 12.60
CA THR A 79 -22.03 -9.97 12.45
C THR A 79 -22.36 -11.00 13.53
N GLY A 80 -23.64 -11.23 13.82
CA GLY A 80 -24.03 -12.24 14.82
C GLY A 80 -23.64 -13.68 14.47
N MET A 81 -23.20 -13.96 13.23
CA MET A 81 -22.64 -15.26 12.84
C MET A 81 -21.19 -15.44 13.30
N ASP A 82 -20.45 -14.33 13.46
CA ASP A 82 -19.02 -14.33 13.78
C ASP A 82 -18.72 -14.76 15.21
N ASP A 83 -19.70 -14.62 16.12
CA ASP A 83 -19.60 -15.14 17.49
C ASP A 83 -19.54 -16.68 17.54
N ARG A 84 -20.04 -17.34 16.49
CA ARG A 84 -20.05 -18.81 16.39
C ARG A 84 -18.82 -19.36 15.67
N GLU A 85 -18.10 -18.52 14.93
CA GLU A 85 -16.88 -18.90 14.25
C GLU A 85 -15.71 -18.85 15.25
N MET A 86 -15.22 -20.02 15.62
CA MET A 86 -14.11 -20.18 16.57
C MET A 86 -12.82 -20.53 15.83
N ILE A 87 -11.81 -19.68 15.99
CA ILE A 87 -10.49 -19.78 15.37
C ILE A 87 -9.53 -20.43 16.35
N GLU A 88 -8.81 -21.46 15.91
CA GLU A 88 -7.77 -22.12 16.71
C GLU A 88 -6.45 -21.33 16.61
N ILE A 89 -5.92 -20.95 17.78
CA ILE A 89 -4.70 -20.12 17.91
C ILE A 89 -3.51 -20.90 18.48
N GLY A 90 -3.70 -22.17 18.83
CA GLY A 90 -2.65 -23.07 19.27
C GLY A 90 -1.62 -23.35 18.17
N GLY A 91 -0.34 -23.43 18.55
CA GLY A 91 0.74 -23.96 17.71
C GLY A 91 1.18 -25.32 18.22
N ASP A 92 2.03 -26.04 17.49
CA ASP A 92 2.54 -27.37 17.85
C ASP A 92 3.60 -27.26 18.97
N SER A 93 3.17 -26.84 20.17
CA SER A 93 4.06 -26.51 21.28
C SER A 93 4.36 -27.69 22.21
N GLY A 94 3.70 -28.84 21.96
CA GLY A 94 3.80 -30.03 22.80
C GLY A 94 3.11 -29.87 24.16
N ASP A 95 2.42 -28.75 24.38
CA ASP A 95 1.70 -28.39 25.60
C ASP A 95 0.18 -28.42 25.31
N TRP A 96 -0.44 -29.55 25.64
CA TRP A 96 -1.81 -29.90 25.27
C TRP A 96 -2.87 -28.87 25.65
N GLU A 97 -2.63 -28.06 26.69
CA GLU A 97 -3.54 -26.98 27.12
C GLU A 97 -3.40 -25.70 26.27
N LYS A 98 -2.19 -25.35 25.81
CA LYS A 98 -1.97 -24.19 24.94
C LYS A 98 -2.42 -24.45 23.51
N ASP A 99 -2.34 -25.70 23.08
CA ASP A 99 -2.65 -26.12 21.71
C ASP A 99 -4.17 -26.06 21.41
N ARG A 100 -5.02 -25.89 22.43
CA ARG A 100 -6.49 -25.79 22.30
C ARG A 100 -7.07 -24.41 22.56
N ARG A 101 -6.25 -23.36 22.59
CA ARG A 101 -6.80 -21.99 22.68
C ARG A 101 -7.64 -21.70 21.44
N ARG A 102 -8.85 -21.18 21.67
CA ARG A 102 -9.78 -20.74 20.62
C ARG A 102 -10.22 -19.32 20.92
N VAL A 103 -10.37 -18.51 19.88
CA VAL A 103 -10.95 -17.17 19.94
C VAL A 103 -12.06 -17.05 18.93
N SER A 104 -13.08 -16.24 19.24
CA SER A 104 -14.12 -15.96 18.26
C SER A 104 -13.60 -15.03 17.18
N ARG A 105 -14.20 -15.08 15.98
CA ARG A 105 -13.92 -14.10 14.93
C ARG A 105 -14.29 -12.69 15.37
N THR A 106 -15.32 -12.52 16.21
CA THR A 106 -15.68 -11.23 16.82
C THR A 106 -14.55 -10.64 17.66
N GLU A 107 -13.86 -11.46 18.46
CA GLU A 107 -12.71 -10.99 19.26
C GLU A 107 -11.56 -10.54 18.38
N LEU A 108 -11.26 -11.28 17.30
CA LEU A 108 -10.27 -10.88 16.30
C LEU A 108 -10.64 -9.53 15.66
N ILE A 109 -11.89 -9.35 15.25
CA ILE A 109 -12.38 -8.08 14.68
C ILE A 109 -12.25 -6.95 15.71
N GLY A 110 -12.53 -7.22 16.99
CA GLY A 110 -12.36 -6.27 18.08
C GLY A 110 -10.92 -5.78 18.27
N ILE A 111 -9.93 -6.60 17.93
CA ILE A 111 -8.51 -6.21 17.93
C ILE A 111 -8.12 -5.48 16.65
N MET A 112 -8.60 -5.94 15.49
CA MET A 112 -8.23 -5.39 14.19
C MET A 112 -8.83 -4.00 13.95
N ARG A 113 -10.10 -3.83 14.26
CA ARG A 113 -10.88 -2.66 13.87
C ARG A 113 -10.30 -1.34 14.43
N PRO A 114 -9.94 -1.20 15.71
CA PRO A 114 -9.37 0.04 16.23
C PRO A 114 -8.12 0.49 15.48
N ARG A 115 -7.21 -0.44 15.14
CA ARG A 115 -6.00 -0.10 14.37
C ARG A 115 -6.32 0.35 12.95
N VAL A 116 -7.31 -0.26 12.31
CA VAL A 116 -7.74 0.15 10.97
C VAL A 116 -8.42 1.51 11.01
N GLU A 117 -9.26 1.78 12.02
CA GLU A 117 -9.89 3.09 12.22
C GLU A 117 -8.82 4.17 12.41
N GLU A 118 -7.81 3.95 13.24
CA GLU A 118 -6.69 4.87 13.45
C GLU A 118 -5.92 5.17 12.14
N ILE A 119 -5.62 4.15 11.33
CA ILE A 119 -4.98 4.37 10.02
C ILE A 119 -5.84 5.27 9.13
N LEU A 120 -7.15 5.01 9.06
CA LEU A 120 -8.07 5.78 8.22
C LEU A 120 -8.28 7.21 8.76
N GLU A 121 -8.28 7.41 10.07
CA GLU A 121 -8.37 8.73 10.70
C GLU A 121 -7.13 9.59 10.40
N GLU A 122 -5.94 9.01 10.48
CA GLU A 122 -4.68 9.69 10.08
C GLU A 122 -4.67 10.01 8.58
N VAL A 123 -5.15 9.08 7.75
CA VAL A 123 -5.31 9.35 6.30
C VAL A 123 -6.29 10.50 6.06
N ARG A 124 -7.41 10.54 6.79
CA ARG A 124 -8.39 11.64 6.70
C ARG A 124 -7.75 12.98 7.05
N ALA A 125 -7.00 13.07 8.14
CA ALA A 125 -6.34 14.30 8.54
C ALA A 125 -5.40 14.84 7.45
N ILE A 126 -4.69 13.94 6.75
CA ILE A 126 -3.84 14.31 5.62
C ILE A 126 -4.68 14.80 4.43
N LEU A 127 -5.79 14.13 4.09
CA LEU A 127 -6.68 14.55 3.01
C LEU A 127 -7.31 15.93 3.27
N ASP A 128 -7.69 16.21 4.52
CA ASP A 128 -8.23 17.49 4.97
C ASP A 128 -7.18 18.61 4.76
N VAL A 129 -5.93 18.39 5.19
CA VAL A 129 -4.82 19.34 5.00
C VAL A 129 -4.51 19.56 3.51
N ALA A 130 -4.62 18.51 2.69
CA ALA A 130 -4.41 18.59 1.25
C ALA A 130 -5.58 19.29 0.50
N GLY A 131 -6.68 19.61 1.19
CA GLY A 131 -7.86 20.23 0.59
C GLY A 131 -8.61 19.32 -0.38
N PHE A 132 -8.57 18.00 -0.15
CA PHE A 132 -9.18 17.00 -1.03
C PHE A 132 -10.70 17.21 -1.22
N ASP A 133 -11.39 17.68 -0.19
CA ASP A 133 -12.84 17.97 -0.20
C ASP A 133 -13.24 19.08 -1.18
N HIS A 134 -12.28 19.86 -1.70
CA HIS A 134 -12.54 20.89 -2.72
C HIS A 134 -12.42 20.37 -4.16
N LEU A 135 -12.02 19.11 -4.33
CA LEU A 135 -11.90 18.52 -5.67
C LEU A 135 -13.28 18.18 -6.25
N PRO A 136 -13.45 18.21 -7.59
CA PRO A 136 -14.72 17.89 -8.23
C PRO A 136 -15.22 16.45 -8.02
N SER A 137 -14.35 15.44 -8.18
CA SER A 137 -14.78 14.03 -8.11
C SER A 137 -14.67 13.42 -6.71
N GLN A 138 -13.71 13.86 -5.89
CA GLN A 138 -13.48 13.35 -4.52
C GLN A 138 -13.43 11.82 -4.43
N GLN A 139 -12.96 11.16 -5.50
CA GLN A 139 -12.96 9.71 -5.57
C GLN A 139 -11.75 9.16 -4.82
N ILE A 140 -11.98 8.23 -3.91
CA ILE A 140 -10.94 7.54 -3.16
C ILE A 140 -10.83 6.11 -3.68
N VAL A 141 -9.61 5.70 -3.97
CA VAL A 141 -9.28 4.37 -4.48
C VAL A 141 -8.27 3.71 -3.55
N LEU A 142 -8.69 2.62 -2.90
CA LEU A 142 -7.85 1.85 -1.98
C LEU A 142 -7.04 0.80 -2.76
N THR A 143 -5.72 0.74 -2.54
CA THR A 143 -4.84 -0.29 -3.10
C THR A 143 -3.94 -0.92 -2.03
N GLY A 144 -3.11 -1.88 -2.44
CA GLY A 144 -2.17 -2.53 -1.53
C GLY A 144 -2.75 -3.77 -0.86
N GLY A 145 -1.89 -4.56 -0.24
CA GLY A 145 -2.28 -5.85 0.33
C GLY A 145 -3.30 -5.72 1.46
N ALA A 146 -3.13 -4.72 2.33
CA ALA A 146 -4.00 -4.50 3.49
C ALA A 146 -5.37 -3.91 3.11
N SER A 147 -5.52 -3.36 1.90
CA SER A 147 -6.83 -2.89 1.41
C SER A 147 -7.86 -4.01 1.19
N GLN A 148 -7.41 -5.27 1.23
CA GLN A 148 -8.26 -6.45 1.00
C GLN A 148 -8.97 -6.95 2.27
N ILE A 149 -8.81 -6.26 3.40
CA ILE A 149 -9.49 -6.64 4.65
C ILE A 149 -11.02 -6.58 4.42
N PRO A 150 -11.77 -7.67 4.72
CA PRO A 150 -13.23 -7.68 4.51
C PRO A 150 -13.96 -6.56 5.25
N GLY A 151 -14.76 -5.79 4.52
CA GLY A 151 -15.56 -4.66 5.03
C GLY A 151 -14.80 -3.34 5.15
N LEU A 152 -13.52 -3.30 4.74
CA LEU A 152 -12.69 -2.09 4.81
C LEU A 152 -13.22 -0.97 3.93
N ASP A 153 -13.72 -1.27 2.74
CA ASP A 153 -14.34 -0.32 1.81
C ASP A 153 -15.50 0.43 2.48
N MET A 154 -16.37 -0.29 3.18
CA MET A 154 -17.50 0.30 3.92
C MET A 154 -17.05 1.12 5.13
N LEU A 155 -16.03 0.65 5.87
CA LEU A 155 -15.47 1.39 6.99
C LEU A 155 -14.77 2.67 6.53
N ALA A 156 -13.96 2.57 5.48
CA ALA A 156 -13.30 3.70 4.83
C ALA A 156 -14.33 4.70 4.29
N ALA A 157 -15.43 4.23 3.68
CA ALA A 157 -16.49 5.12 3.21
C ALA A 157 -17.15 5.93 4.35
N ARG A 158 -17.23 5.34 5.55
CA ARG A 158 -17.75 6.02 6.75
C ARG A 158 -16.76 7.06 7.31
N ILE A 159 -15.46 6.80 7.25
CA ILE A 159 -14.43 7.67 7.85
C ILE A 159 -13.96 8.75 6.88
N LEU A 160 -13.70 8.37 5.63
CA LEU A 160 -13.08 9.22 4.59
C LEU A 160 -14.12 9.91 3.68
N GLY A 161 -15.33 9.37 3.54
CA GLY A 161 -16.37 9.91 2.65
C GLY A 161 -16.97 8.85 1.71
N GLN A 162 -18.13 9.14 1.10
CA GLN A 162 -18.97 8.12 0.44
C GLN A 162 -18.39 7.51 -0.86
N ASN A 163 -17.39 8.14 -1.48
CA ASN A 163 -16.86 7.75 -2.78
C ASN A 163 -15.58 6.91 -2.64
N VAL A 164 -15.64 5.80 -1.90
CA VAL A 164 -14.51 4.87 -1.73
C VAL A 164 -14.73 3.61 -2.54
N ARG A 165 -13.71 3.15 -3.26
CA ARG A 165 -13.72 1.83 -3.91
C ARG A 165 -12.37 1.14 -3.81
N LEU A 166 -12.38 -0.18 -3.99
CA LEU A 166 -11.15 -0.96 -4.13
C LEU A 166 -10.57 -0.80 -5.55
N GLY A 167 -9.30 -0.44 -5.62
CA GLY A 167 -8.53 -0.31 -6.85
C GLY A 167 -7.95 -1.64 -7.30
N ARG A 168 -7.97 -1.89 -8.60
CA ARG A 168 -7.28 -3.03 -9.22
C ARG A 168 -6.45 -2.50 -10.38
N PRO A 169 -5.31 -3.12 -10.73
CA PRO A 169 -4.57 -2.74 -11.92
C PRO A 169 -5.46 -2.81 -13.17
N LEU A 170 -5.48 -1.74 -13.95
CA LEU A 170 -6.23 -1.58 -15.19
C LEU A 170 -5.27 -1.50 -16.38
N ARG A 171 -5.82 -1.66 -17.59
CA ARG A 171 -5.12 -1.39 -18.87
C ARG A 171 -3.91 -2.28 -19.17
N VAL A 172 -3.84 -3.48 -18.61
CA VAL A 172 -2.81 -4.49 -18.95
C VAL A 172 -3.44 -5.70 -19.62
N GLN A 173 -3.25 -5.83 -20.93
CA GLN A 173 -3.67 -7.02 -21.67
C GLN A 173 -2.84 -8.23 -21.28
N GLY A 174 -3.49 -9.39 -21.08
CA GLY A 174 -2.81 -10.64 -20.72
C GLY A 174 -2.31 -10.73 -19.28
N LEU A 175 -2.73 -9.81 -18.40
CA LEU A 175 -2.36 -9.86 -16.98
C LEU A 175 -2.93 -11.15 -16.34
N PRO A 176 -2.09 -11.99 -15.70
CA PRO A 176 -2.57 -13.19 -15.03
C PRO A 176 -3.60 -12.86 -13.95
N GLN A 177 -4.63 -13.69 -13.77
CA GLN A 177 -5.70 -13.44 -12.80
C GLN A 177 -5.16 -13.21 -11.38
N ALA A 178 -4.09 -13.93 -11.00
CA ALA A 178 -3.42 -13.78 -9.72
C ALA A 178 -2.85 -12.37 -9.47
N ALA A 179 -2.51 -11.63 -10.53
CA ALA A 179 -1.93 -10.30 -10.48
C ALA A 179 -2.96 -9.16 -10.64
N THR A 180 -4.26 -9.48 -10.68
CA THR A 180 -5.34 -8.48 -10.85
C THR A 180 -5.79 -7.86 -9.52
N GLY A 181 -5.28 -8.34 -8.38
CA GLY A 181 -5.66 -7.84 -7.07
C GLY A 181 -5.02 -6.47 -6.73
N PRO A 182 -5.62 -5.70 -5.80
CA PRO A 182 -5.08 -4.43 -5.30
C PRO A 182 -3.63 -4.54 -4.77
N ALA A 183 -3.24 -5.72 -4.27
CA ALA A 183 -1.89 -5.98 -3.78
C ALA A 183 -0.80 -5.84 -4.88
N PHE A 184 -1.18 -5.98 -6.14
CA PHE A 184 -0.27 -5.91 -7.28
C PHE A 184 -0.27 -4.55 -7.97
N SER A 185 -1.11 -3.59 -7.55
CA SER A 185 -1.19 -2.24 -8.15
C SER A 185 0.16 -1.54 -8.22
N SER A 186 0.97 -1.62 -7.17
CA SER A 186 2.30 -1.00 -7.15
C SER A 186 3.27 -1.66 -8.13
N SER A 187 3.29 -3.00 -8.19
CA SER A 187 4.17 -3.75 -9.10
C SER A 187 3.78 -3.55 -10.56
N VAL A 188 2.48 -3.64 -10.87
CA VAL A 188 1.97 -3.40 -12.23
C VAL A 188 2.18 -1.95 -12.64
N GLY A 189 1.93 -1.01 -11.73
CA GLY A 189 2.16 0.42 -11.96
C GLY A 189 3.62 0.75 -12.24
N LEU A 190 4.55 0.10 -11.54
CA LEU A 190 5.98 0.26 -11.82
C LEU A 190 6.34 -0.26 -13.23
N CYS A 191 5.81 -1.41 -13.64
CA CYS A 191 6.00 -1.93 -14.99
C CYS A 191 5.42 -0.99 -16.07
N LEU A 192 4.21 -0.46 -15.83
CA LEU A 192 3.58 0.52 -16.72
C LEU A 192 4.41 1.80 -16.83
N PHE A 193 4.90 2.31 -15.69
CA PHE A 193 5.75 3.50 -15.65
C PHE A 193 7.08 3.28 -16.38
N ALA A 194 7.68 2.09 -16.26
CA ALA A 194 8.92 1.74 -16.97
C ALA A 194 8.71 1.51 -18.47
N ALA A 195 7.56 0.96 -18.88
CA ALA A 195 7.24 0.67 -20.29
C ALA A 195 6.77 1.92 -21.06
N HIS A 196 6.10 2.83 -20.37
CA HIS A 196 5.64 4.11 -20.87
C HIS A 196 6.16 5.21 -19.95
N PRO A 197 7.48 5.46 -19.92
CA PRO A 197 8.00 6.62 -19.22
C PRO A 197 7.28 7.83 -19.81
N GLN A 198 6.45 8.50 -19.01
CA GLN A 198 5.91 9.77 -19.43
C GLN A 198 7.12 10.68 -19.74
N ASP A 199 6.98 11.56 -20.73
CA ASP A 199 8.02 12.50 -21.19
C ASP A 199 8.46 13.53 -20.11
N GLU A 200 8.41 13.17 -18.83
CA GLU A 200 9.16 13.79 -17.75
C GLU A 200 10.55 13.13 -17.63
N TRP A 201 11.28 13.09 -18.74
CA TRP A 201 12.72 13.21 -18.62
C TRP A 201 12.95 14.59 -18.00
N TRP A 202 13.18 14.61 -16.69
CA TRP A 202 13.96 15.69 -16.14
C TRP A 202 15.32 15.55 -16.80
N ASP A 203 15.63 16.48 -17.69
CA ASP A 203 16.95 16.79 -18.26
C ASP A 203 17.90 17.24 -17.13
N PHE A 204 17.92 16.52 -16.00
CA PHE A 204 19.13 16.42 -15.23
C PHE A 204 20.03 15.59 -16.13
N ALA A 205 20.76 16.28 -17.01
CA ALA A 205 22.01 15.77 -17.50
C ALA A 205 22.73 15.21 -16.26
N ILE A 206 22.69 13.89 -16.08
CA ILE A 206 23.56 13.20 -15.14
C ILE A 206 24.91 13.77 -15.54
N PRO A 207 25.60 14.53 -14.66
CA PRO A 207 26.91 15.03 -15.01
C PRO A 207 27.65 13.75 -15.33
N ALA A 208 27.88 13.51 -16.63
CA ALA A 208 28.71 12.42 -17.04
C ALA A 208 29.96 12.70 -16.25
N GLU A 209 30.28 11.85 -15.27
CA GLU A 209 31.57 11.91 -14.63
C GLU A 209 32.52 11.84 -15.81
N ARG A 210 33.04 13.01 -16.20
CA ARG A 210 34.13 13.12 -17.13
C ARG A 210 35.25 12.52 -16.32
N TYR A 211 35.35 11.19 -16.38
CA TYR A 211 36.60 10.50 -16.21
C TYR A 211 37.56 11.32 -17.03
N PRO A 212 38.52 12.04 -16.40
CA PRO A 212 39.40 12.89 -17.14
C PRO A 212 40.12 11.92 -18.05
N ALA A 213 39.79 11.96 -19.34
CA ALA A 213 40.49 11.21 -20.35
C ALA A 213 41.96 11.58 -20.11
N ARG A 214 42.71 10.66 -19.51
CA ARG A 214 44.08 10.88 -19.12
C ARG A 214 44.77 11.17 -20.43
N SER A 215 45.05 12.46 -20.62
CA SER A 215 45.59 13.00 -21.86
C SER A 215 46.80 12.17 -22.22
N LEU A 216 46.75 11.49 -23.37
CA LEU A 216 47.88 10.75 -23.95
C LEU A 216 49.14 11.62 -23.99
N ARG A 217 49.00 12.95 -24.05
CA ARG A 217 50.11 13.91 -23.98
C ARG A 217 50.86 13.87 -22.65
N ARG A 218 50.20 13.55 -21.54
CA ARG A 218 50.82 13.46 -20.20
C ARG A 218 51.62 12.16 -20.04
N ALA A 219 51.13 11.05 -20.64
CA ALA A 219 51.87 9.79 -20.70
C ALA A 219 53.10 9.87 -21.62
N VAL A 220 52.97 10.51 -22.79
CA VAL A 220 54.11 10.75 -23.71
C VAL A 220 55.15 11.67 -23.08
N ARG A 221 54.73 12.69 -22.33
CA ARG A 221 55.66 13.58 -21.62
C ARG A 221 56.42 12.86 -20.50
N TRP A 222 55.75 12.03 -19.71
CA TRP A 222 56.41 11.24 -18.66
C TRP A 222 57.44 10.25 -19.24
N PHE A 223 57.14 9.59 -20.36
CA PHE A 223 58.07 8.66 -20.98
C PHE A 223 59.35 9.37 -21.47
N LYS A 224 59.21 10.53 -22.10
CA LYS A 224 60.34 11.34 -22.57
C LYS A 224 61.22 11.87 -21.43
N ASP A 225 60.64 12.06 -20.24
CA ASP A 225 61.35 12.62 -19.09
C ASP A 225 62.03 11.52 -18.23
N ASN A 226 61.70 10.24 -18.42
CA ASN A 226 62.20 9.13 -17.57
C ASN A 226 62.92 8.01 -18.34
N TRP A 227 63.00 8.10 -19.67
CA TRP A 227 63.72 7.15 -20.53
C TRP A 227 64.25 7.87 -21.77
#